data_AF-A0A1A8YZ49-F1
#
_entry.id   AF-A0A1A8YZ49-F1
#
_cell.length_a   1.000
_cell.length_b   1.000
_cell.length_c   1.000
_cell.angle_alpha   90.00
_cell.angle_beta   90.00
_cell.angle_gamma   90.00
#
_symmetry.space_group_name_H-M   'P 1'
#
loop_
_entity.id
_entity.type
_entity.pdbx_description
1 polymer ?
#
loop_
_entity_poly.entity_id
_entity_poly.type
_entity_poly.pdbx_seq_one_letter_code
_entity_poly.pdbx_strand_id
1 'polypeptide(L)' 'MVSGVKVSEECIYEFNKLKVKHQHKYIIFRIENCEEIIVDLLEQDPDLRCFEDIIINIRNCLKKTECRYIIAG' A
#
# COMPACT_ATOMS: atom_id res chain seq x y z
N MET A 1 -7.00 -22.99 0.52
CA MET A 1 -7.07 -21.72 1.25
C MET A 1 -7.96 -20.81 0.43
N VAL A 2 -9.22 -20.62 0.82
CA VAL A 2 -10.17 -19.73 0.15
C VAL A 2 -10.31 -18.53 1.07
N SER A 3 -9.86 -17.34 0.64
CA SER A 3 -9.76 -16.21 1.56
C SER A 3 -11.07 -15.44 1.72
N GLY A 4 -11.99 -15.49 0.75
CA GLY A 4 -13.32 -14.85 0.83
C GLY A 4 -13.32 -13.33 1.05
N VAL A 5 -12.14 -12.71 1.20
CA VAL A 5 -11.97 -11.29 1.50
C VAL A 5 -12.31 -10.46 0.28
N LYS A 6 -13.13 -9.44 0.51
CA LYS A 6 -13.46 -8.41 -0.47
C LYS A 6 -12.28 -7.47 -0.65
N VAL A 7 -12.26 -6.76 -1.76
CA VAL A 7 -11.28 -5.69 -2.01
C VAL A 7 -12.08 -4.41 -2.17
N SER A 8 -11.77 -3.41 -1.36
CA SER A 8 -12.39 -2.10 -1.47
C SER A 8 -12.09 -1.50 -2.86
N GLU A 9 -13.08 -0.84 -3.46
CA GLU A 9 -12.93 -0.16 -4.75
C GLU A 9 -11.84 0.93 -4.69
N GLU A 10 -11.63 1.52 -3.52
CA GLU A 10 -10.57 2.49 -3.26
C GLU A 10 -9.18 1.91 -3.57
N CYS A 11 -8.94 0.63 -3.25
CA CYS A 11 -7.66 -0.01 -3.51
C CYS A 11 -7.32 -0.04 -5.00
N ILE A 12 -8.34 -0.27 -5.85
CA ILE A 12 -8.19 -0.31 -7.30
C ILE A 12 -7.99 1.11 -7.84
N TYR A 13 -8.72 2.08 -7.30
CA TYR A 13 -8.63 3.48 -7.69
C TYR A 13 -7.24 4.07 -7.40
N GLU A 14 -6.73 3.90 -6.18
CA GLU A 14 -5.40 4.39 -5.80
C GLU A 14 -4.28 3.64 -6.53
N PHE A 15 -4.44 2.33 -6.77
CA PHE A 15 -3.50 1.58 -7.61
C PHE A 15 -3.41 2.15 -9.03
N ASN A 16 -4.54 2.52 -9.64
CA ASN A 16 -4.54 3.13 -10.98
C ASN A 16 -3.83 4.49 -10.99
N LYS A 17 -3.97 5.29 -9.92
CA LYS A 17 -3.20 6.54 -9.78
C LYS A 17 -1.70 6.29 -9.65
N LEU A 18 -1.28 5.25 -8.93
CA LEU A 18 0.13 4.84 -8.84
C LEU A 18 0.63 4.40 -10.22
N LYS A 19 -0.07 3.48 -10.88
CA LYS A 19 0.40 2.83 -12.12
C LYS A 19 0.37 3.75 -13.33
N VAL A 20 -0.70 4.54 -13.51
CA VAL A 20 -0.91 5.33 -14.73
C VAL A 20 -0.41 6.75 -14.56
N LYS A 21 -0.63 7.35 -13.38
CA LYS A 21 -0.30 8.76 -13.15
C LYS A 21 1.01 8.96 -12.37
N HIS A 22 1.63 7.89 -11.86
CA HIS A 22 2.80 7.96 -10.98
C HIS A 22 2.59 8.92 -9.80
N GLN A 23 1.34 9.02 -9.32
CA GLN A 23 0.96 9.95 -8.24
C GLN A 23 1.36 9.45 -6.86
N HIS A 24 1.55 8.14 -6.71
CA HIS A 24 2.00 7.52 -5.47
C HIS A 24 3.35 6.84 -5.70
N LYS A 25 4.22 6.90 -4.70
CA LYS A 25 5.48 6.14 -4.65
C LYS A 25 5.19 4.69 -4.30
N TYR A 26 4.39 4.48 -3.27
CA TYR A 26 3.90 3.17 -2.87
C TYR A 26 2.56 3.28 -2.15
N ILE A 27 1.88 2.14 -2.05
CA ILE A 27 0.63 1.96 -1.33
C ILE A 27 0.80 0.78 -0.39
N ILE A 28 0.39 0.95 0.86
CA ILE A 28 0.27 -0.13 1.84
C ILE A 28 -1.21 -0.48 2.01
N PHE A 29 -1.51 -1.77 1.96
CA PHE A 29 -2.85 -2.32 2.17
C PHE A 29 -2.88 -3.20 3.40
N ARG A 30 -4.03 -3.24 4.05
CA ARG A 30 -4.31 -4.14 5.18
C ARG A 30 -5.62 -4.88 4.99
N ILE A 31 -5.74 -6.01 5.67
CA ILE A 31 -7.03 -6.69 5.82
C ILE A 31 -7.68 -6.12 7.08
N GLU A 32 -8.86 -5.53 6.91
CA GLU A 32 -9.71 -5.07 8.00
C GLU A 32 -10.73 -6.15 8.37
N ASN A 33 -10.80 -6.46 9.66
CA ASN A 33 -11.74 -7.44 10.24
C ASN A 33 -11.75 -8.83 9.59
N CYS A 34 -10.67 -9.24 8.92
CA CYS A 34 -10.59 -10.48 8.13
C CYS A 34 -11.61 -10.57 6.98
N GLU A 35 -12.24 -9.47 6.59
CA GLU A 35 -13.34 -9.45 5.62
C GLU A 35 -13.03 -8.62 4.37
N GLU A 36 -12.24 -7.55 4.49
CA GLU A 36 -12.00 -6.62 3.40
C GLU A 36 -10.56 -6.12 3.36
N ILE A 37 -9.99 -6.02 2.16
CA ILE A 37 -8.72 -5.35 1.91
C ILE A 37 -9.00 -3.87 1.69
N ILE A 38 -8.35 -3.04 2.50
CA ILE A 38 -8.46 -1.57 2.44
C ILE A 38 -7.07 -0.93 2.29
N VAL A 39 -7.06 0.34 1.89
CA VAL A 39 -5.85 1.17 1.87
C VAL A 39 -5.48 1.54 3.31
N ASP A 40 -4.23 1.28 3.69
CA ASP A 40 -3.69 1.64 5.00
C ASP A 40 -2.85 2.92 4.91
N LEU A 41 -2.06 3.09 3.84
CA LEU A 41 -1.20 4.26 3.65
C LEU A 41 -0.91 4.54 2.17
N LEU A 42 -0.90 5.81 1.80
CA LEU A 42 -0.56 6.33 0.48
C LEU A 42 0.65 7.26 0.58
N GLU A 43 1.76 6.90 -0.04
CA GLU A 43 2.94 7.77 -0.08
C GLU A 43 2.98 8.55 -1.40
N GLN A 44 3.11 9.87 -1.32
CA GLN A 44 3.07 10.79 -2.45
C GLN A 44 4.26 11.75 -2.47
N ASP A 45 5.17 11.66 -1.49
CA ASP A 45 6.29 12.57 -1.37
C ASP A 45 7.18 12.55 -2.63
N PRO A 46 7.27 13.66 -3.39
CA PRO A 46 8.08 13.75 -4.60
C PRO A 46 9.60 13.69 -4.33
N ASP A 47 10.02 13.98 -3.10
CA ASP A 47 11.43 13.96 -2.68
C ASP A 47 11.91 12.54 -2.38
N LEU A 48 10.98 11.60 -2.16
CA LEU A 48 11.25 10.18 -2.01
C LEU A 48 11.60 9.56 -3.38
N ARG A 49 12.87 9.64 -3.77
CA ARG A 49 13.36 9.17 -5.08
C ARG A 49 14.30 7.98 -4.98
N CYS A 50 15.08 7.90 -3.90
CA CYS A 50 16.03 6.82 -3.71
C CYS A 50 15.31 5.56 -3.23
N PHE A 51 15.67 4.43 -3.83
CA PHE A 51 15.09 3.13 -3.48
C PHE A 51 15.32 2.76 -2.01
N GLU A 52 16.50 3.10 -1.47
CA GLU A 52 16.84 2.87 -0.05
C GLU A 52 15.92 3.68 0.88
N ASP A 53 15.68 4.95 0.57
CA ASP A 53 14.78 5.82 1.35
C ASP A 53 13.33 5.30 1.31
N ILE A 54 12.89 4.79 0.16
CA ILE A 54 11.57 4.16 0.01
C ILE A 54 11.46 2.92 0.92
N ILE A 55 12.47 2.05 0.94
CA ILE A 55 12.48 0.87 1.82
C ILE A 55 12.48 1.28 3.29
N ILE A 56 13.29 2.27 3.67
CA ILE A 56 13.36 2.75 5.05
C ILE A 56 12.02 3.33 5.48
N ASN A 57 11.39 4.15 4.62
CA ASN A 57 10.09 4.74 4.89
C ASN A 57 9.01 3.65 5.06
N ILE A 58 8.90 2.71 4.12
CA ILE A 58 8.00 1.55 4.24
C ILE A 58 8.24 0.81 5.55
N ARG A 59 9.49 0.52 5.90
CA ARG A 59 9.83 -0.19 7.14
C ARG A 59 9.38 0.55 8.39
N ASN A 60 9.46 1.88 8.40
CA ASN A 60 9.01 2.72 9.51
C ASN A 60 7.48 2.71 9.66
N CYS A 61 6.74 2.51 8.57
CA CYS A 61 5.29 2.37 8.59
C CYS A 61 4.81 0.98 9.03
N LEU A 62 5.67 -0.05 9.00
CA LEU A 62 5.29 -1.42 9.33
C LEU A 62 5.52 -1.77 10.81
N LYS A 63 4.58 -2.51 11.38
CA LYS A 63 4.71 -3.13 12.70
C LYS A 63 5.16 -4.59 12.56
N LYS A 64 5.96 -5.08 13.52
CA LYS A 64 6.45 -6.48 13.52
C LYS A 64 5.36 -7.53 13.78
N THR A 65 4.23 -7.13 14.33
CA THR A 65 3.15 -8.02 14.77
C THR A 65 2.00 -8.13 13.78
N GLU A 66 2.05 -7.37 12.68
CA GLU A 66 0.95 -7.28 11.71
C GLU A 66 1.47 -7.53 10.30
N CYS A 67 0.69 -8.24 9.48
CA CYS A 67 0.97 -8.39 8.06
C CYS A 67 0.30 -7.28 7.25
N ARG A 68 0.97 -6.85 6.18
CA ARG A 68 0.52 -5.83 5.23
C ARG A 68 0.94 -6.24 3.82
N TYR A 69 0.25 -5.71 2.82
CA TYR A 69 0.64 -5.83 1.42
C TYR A 69 1.14 -4.49 0.91
N ILE A 70 2.21 -4.48 0.14
CA ILE A 70 2.82 -3.24 -0.36
C ILE A 70 2.94 -3.34 -1.87
N ILE A 71 2.55 -2.28 -2.58
CA ILE A 71 2.81 -2.09 -4.00
C ILE A 71 3.61 -0.81 -4.15
N ALA A 72 4.81 -0.90 -4.72
CA ALA A 72 5.67 0.24 -5.04
C ALA A 72 5.85 0.35 -6.55
N GLY A 73 5.85 1.58 -7.07
CA GLY A 73 5.94 1.91 -8.50
C GLY A 73 7.32 2.36 -8.95
#